data_AF-A0A966DZB1-F1
#
_entry.id   AF-A0A966DZB1-F1
#
_cell.length_a   1.000
_cell.length_b   1.000
_cell.length_c   1.000
_cell.angle_alpha   90.00
_cell.angle_beta   90.00
_cell.angle_gamma   90.00
#
_symmetry.space_group_name_H-M   'P 1'
#
loop_
_entity.id
_entity.type
_entity.pdbx_description
1 polymer ?
#
loop_
_entity_poly.entity_id
_entity_poly.type
_entity_poly.pdbx_seq_one_letter_code
_entity_poly.pdbx_strand_id
1 'polypeptide(L)'
;REYPGELFKRHIWINPFWEDDVNEVAEYMGVHRVIFGSDWPHIEGMPSPLDYLKDLEQFDDRETQLIMRDNARELNTPQPL
;
A
#
# COMPACT_ATOMS: atom_id res chain seq x y z
N ARG A 1 -21.61 -14.92 10.81
CA ARG A 1 -21.75 -14.32 9.46
C ARG A 1 -20.65 -13.28 9.35
N GLU A 2 -19.77 -13.40 8.37
CA GLU A 2 -18.71 -12.41 8.17
C GLU A 2 -19.23 -11.23 7.35
N TYR A 3 -18.74 -10.03 7.63
CA TYR A 3 -19.10 -8.81 6.91
C TYR A 3 -18.20 -8.66 5.68
N PRO A 4 -18.75 -8.34 4.49
CA PRO A 4 -17.95 -8.20 3.27
C PRO A 4 -16.82 -7.17 3.39
N GLY A 5 -17.04 -6.06 4.10
CA GLY A 5 -16.02 -5.04 4.31
C GLY A 5 -14.83 -5.55 5.14
N GLU A 6 -15.10 -6.30 6.21
CA GLU A 6 -14.05 -6.91 7.03
C GLU A 6 -13.27 -7.98 6.27
N LEU A 7 -13.97 -8.77 5.45
CA LEU A 7 -13.34 -9.72 4.54
C LEU A 7 -12.42 -9.02 3.53
N PHE A 8 -12.88 -7.92 2.95
CA PHE A 8 -12.10 -7.14 2.00
C PHE A 8 -10.81 -6.61 2.64
N LYS A 9 -10.89 -5.94 3.79
CA LYS A 9 -9.71 -5.44 4.53
C LYS A 9 -8.76 -6.56 4.96
N ARG A 10 -9.26 -7.77 5.18
CA ARG A 10 -8.43 -8.90 5.58
C ARG A 10 -7.65 -9.54 4.43
N HIS A 11 -8.20 -9.49 3.21
CA HIS A 11 -7.70 -10.31 2.09
C HIS A 11 -7.21 -9.51 0.88
N ILE A 12 -7.44 -8.20 0.85
CA ILE A 12 -7.09 -7.34 -0.29
C ILE A 12 -6.03 -6.31 0.13
N TRP A 13 -5.00 -6.17 -0.70
CA TRP A 13 -4.02 -5.10 -0.65
C TRP A 13 -4.29 -4.13 -1.79
N ILE A 14 -4.00 -2.85 -1.56
CA ILE A 14 -4.21 -1.77 -2.52
C ILE A 14 -2.88 -1.09 -2.79
N ASN A 15 -2.51 -1.01 -4.06
CA ASN A 15 -1.59 -0.01 -4.56
C ASN A 15 -2.42 1.16 -5.08
N PRO A 16 -2.47 2.32 -4.39
CA PRO A 16 -3.16 3.49 -4.91
C PRO A 16 -2.40 4.04 -6.13
N PHE A 17 -3.08 4.82 -6.97
CA PHE A 17 -2.35 5.63 -7.96
C PHE A 17 -1.47 6.63 -7.22
N TRP A 18 -0.38 7.06 -7.85
CA TRP A 18 0.53 8.02 -7.22
C TRP A 18 -0.11 9.42 -7.09
N GLU A 19 -1.19 9.68 -7.81
CA GLU A 19 -2.02 10.89 -7.67
C GLU A 19 -3.11 10.80 -6.58
N ASP A 20 -3.39 9.61 -6.05
CA ASP A 20 -4.41 9.42 -5.00
C ASP A 20 -3.87 9.83 -3.61
N ASP A 21 -4.76 10.19 -2.69
CA ASP A 21 -4.38 10.45 -1.29
C ASP A 21 -4.17 9.13 -0.54
N VAL A 22 -2.89 8.76 -0.38
CA VAL A 22 -2.48 7.57 0.37
C VAL A 22 -2.94 7.60 1.84
N ASN A 23 -3.14 8.78 2.43
CA ASN A 23 -3.61 8.91 3.82
C ASN A 23 -5.07 8.45 3.93
N GLU A 24 -5.92 8.82 2.97
CA GLU A 24 -7.32 8.38 2.91
C GLU A 24 -7.41 6.86 2.71
N VAL A 25 -6.58 6.30 1.83
CA VAL A 25 -6.53 4.84 1.61
C VAL A 25 -6.10 4.13 2.89
N ALA A 26 -5.08 4.64 3.58
CA ALA A 26 -4.62 4.10 4.85
C ALA A 26 -5.68 4.22 5.97
N GLU A 27 -6.47 5.31 6.01
CA GLU A 27 -7.57 5.48 6.97
C GLU A 27 -8.62 4.38 6.79
N TYR A 28 -9.05 4.12 5.54
CA TYR A 28 -10.11 3.14 5.29
C TYR A 28 -9.62 1.70 5.33
N MET A 29 -8.45 1.41 4.77
CA MET A 29 -7.94 0.04 4.61
C MET A 29 -7.00 -0.39 5.73
N GLY A 30 -6.41 0.55 6.45
CA GLY A 30 -5.30 0.33 7.35
C GLY A 30 -3.95 0.30 6.60
N VAL A 31 -2.93 0.91 7.20
CA VAL A 31 -1.56 1.01 6.65
C VAL A 31 -1.00 -0.35 6.19
N HIS A 32 -1.34 -1.45 6.88
CA HIS A 32 -0.89 -2.81 6.59
C HIS A 32 -1.46 -3.42 5.29
N ARG A 33 -2.43 -2.74 4.65
CA ARG A 33 -3.03 -3.15 3.36
C ARG A 33 -2.67 -2.23 2.21
N VAL A 34 -1.83 -1.23 2.44
CA VAL A 34 -1.34 -0.33 1.39
C VAL A 34 0.04 -0.79 0.92
N ILE A 35 0.26 -0.89 -0.39
CA ILE A 35 1.55 -1.25 -0.97
C ILE A 35 2.02 -0.19 -1.95
N PHE A 36 3.33 0.04 -1.97
CA PHE A 36 3.96 0.86 -2.99
C PHE A 36 4.14 0.10 -4.31
N GLY A 37 3.89 0.79 -5.42
CA GLY A 37 4.11 0.35 -6.78
C GLY A 37 4.22 1.58 -7.68
N SER A 38 5.38 1.78 -8.32
CA SER A 38 5.64 2.99 -9.11
C SER A 38 5.21 2.88 -10.56
N ASP A 39 4.93 1.65 -11.01
CA ASP A 39 4.69 1.31 -12.42
C ASP A 39 5.78 1.78 -13.40
N TRP A 40 7.01 1.98 -12.91
CA TRP A 40 8.15 2.34 -13.76
C TRP A 40 8.61 1.10 -14.56
N PRO A 41 8.91 1.19 -15.87
CA PRO A 41 9.10 2.39 -16.70
C PRO A 41 7.91 2.73 -17.62
N HIS A 42 6.67 2.43 -17.23
CA HIS A 42 5.51 2.74 -18.06
C HIS A 42 5.25 4.25 -18.15
N ILE A 43 4.47 4.67 -19.16
CA ILE A 43 4.23 6.09 -19.46
C ILE A 43 3.33 6.76 -18.43
N GLU A 44 2.44 5.98 -17.82
CA GLU A 44 1.56 6.34 -16.71
C GLU A 44 2.26 6.27 -15.34
N GLY A 45 3.41 5.60 -15.26
CA GLY A 45 4.15 5.38 -14.03
C GLY A 45 4.97 6.57 -13.58
N MET A 46 5.46 6.49 -12.34
CA MET A 46 6.32 7.52 -11.77
C MET A 46 7.71 7.50 -12.42
N PRO A 47 8.25 8.65 -12.87
CA PRO A 47 9.58 8.71 -13.49
C PRO A 47 10.71 8.41 -12.50
N SER A 48 10.52 8.71 -11.23
CA SER A 48 11.45 8.45 -10.13
C SER A 48 10.69 7.77 -8.98
N PRO A 49 10.78 6.43 -8.84
CA PRO A 49 9.97 5.68 -7.89
C PRO A 49 10.02 6.19 -6.44
N LEU A 50 11.17 6.67 -5.97
CA LEU A 50 11.32 7.13 -4.58
C LEU A 50 10.74 8.53 -4.32
N ASP A 51 10.27 9.24 -5.35
CA ASP A 51 9.57 10.51 -5.12
C ASP A 51 8.26 10.32 -4.33
N TYR A 52 7.70 9.11 -4.32
CA TYR A 52 6.52 8.72 -3.54
C TYR A 52 6.71 8.90 -2.02
N LEU A 53 7.95 8.96 -1.51
CA LEU A 53 8.20 9.20 -0.09
C LEU A 53 7.66 10.55 0.40
N LYS A 54 7.47 11.53 -0.50
CA LYS A 54 6.88 12.83 -0.18
C LYS A 54 5.41 12.72 0.22
N ASP A 55 4.69 11.76 -0.35
CA ASP A 55 3.28 11.52 -0.03
C ASP A 55 3.11 10.77 1.30
N LEU A 56 4.22 10.30 1.88
CA LEU A 56 4.24 9.54 3.13
C LEU A 56 4.67 10.36 4.36
N GLU A 57 4.79 11.69 4.26
CA GLU A 57 5.28 12.56 5.34
C GLU A 57 4.47 12.49 6.65
N GLN A 58 3.23 12.02 6.61
CA GLN A 58 2.36 11.88 7.79
C GLN A 58 2.51 10.54 8.52
N PHE A 59 3.18 9.56 7.91
CA PHE A 59 3.42 8.24 8.49
C PHE A 59 4.72 8.23 9.27
N ASP A 60 4.78 7.43 10.33
CA ASP A 60 6.05 7.20 11.01
C ASP A 60 7.00 6.30 10.19
N ASP A 61 8.26 6.19 10.63
CA ASP A 61 9.27 5.37 9.95
C ASP A 61 8.83 3.90 9.78
N ARG A 62 8.08 3.36 10.74
CA ARG A 62 7.60 1.97 10.71
C ARG A 62 6.48 1.82 9.70
N GLU A 63 5.54 2.75 9.68
CA GLU A 63 4.43 2.78 8.73
C GLU A 63 4.92 2.98 7.29
N THR A 64 5.89 3.88 7.09
CA THR A 64 6.56 4.05 5.80
C THR A 64 7.23 2.76 5.35
N GLN A 65 7.93 2.06 6.26
CA GLN A 65 8.55 0.77 5.97
C GLN A 65 7.51 -0.32 5.63
N LEU A 66 6.33 -0.31 6.24
CA LEU A 66 5.23 -1.20 5.87
C LEU A 66 4.79 -0.96 4.44
N ILE A 67 4.47 0.29 4.09
CA ILE A 67 3.95 0.67 2.77
C ILE A 67 4.99 0.40 1.67
N MET A 68 6.23 0.83 1.88
CA MET A 68 7.29 0.79 0.88
C MET A 68 7.91 -0.60 0.68
N ARG A 69 7.67 -1.54 1.60
CA ARG A 69 8.37 -2.82 1.57
C ARG A 69 7.66 -4.00 2.22
N ASP A 70 7.33 -3.90 3.51
CA ASP A 70 7.02 -5.10 4.28
C ASP A 70 5.63 -5.67 3.95
N ASN A 71 4.66 -4.84 3.60
CA ASN A 71 3.33 -5.29 3.16
C ASN A 71 3.40 -6.10 1.85
N ALA A 72 4.22 -5.65 0.89
CA ALA A 72 4.44 -6.39 -0.35
C ALA A 72 5.17 -7.72 -0.11
N ARG A 73 6.06 -7.78 0.90
CA ARG A 73 6.69 -9.03 1.32
C ARG A 73 5.69 -9.99 1.94
N GLU A 74 4.79 -9.50 2.78
CA GLU A 74 3.70 -10.30 3.36
C GLU A 74 2.82 -10.89 2.25
N LEU A 75 2.36 -10.05 1.33
CA LEU A 75 1.52 -10.47 0.20
C LEU A 75 2.19 -11.57 -0.64
N ASN A 76 3.51 -11.47 -0.86
CA ASN A 76 4.27 -12.44 -1.64
C ASN A 76 4.76 -13.66 -0.82
N THR A 77 4.44 -13.74 0.47
CA THR A 77 4.80 -14.87 1.32
C THR A 77 3.60 -15.79 1.49
N PRO A 78 3.64 -17.04 0.98
CA PRO A 78 2.55 -17.98 1.16
C PRO A 78 2.26 -18.22 2.64
N GLN A 79 1.00 -18.05 3.03
CA GLN A 79 0.54 -18.39 4.37
C GLN A 79 0.21 -19.89 4.44
N PRO A 80 0.51 -20.56 5.57
CA PRO A 80 0.05 -21.93 5.79
C PRO A 80 -1.48 -21.98 5.74
N LEU A 81 -1.99 -23.12 5.27
CA LEU A 81 -3.42 -23.44 5.24
C LEU A 81 -3.97 -23.69 6.65
#